data_AF-A0A536DIS2-F1
#
_entry.id   AF-A0A536DIS2-F1
#
_cell.length_a   1.000
_cell.length_b   1.000
_cell.length_c   1.000
_cell.angle_alpha   90.00
_cell.angle_beta   90.00
_cell.angle_gamma   90.00
#
_symmetry.space_group_name_H-M   'P 1'
#
loop_
_entity.id
_entity.type
_entity.pdbx_description
1 polymer ?
#
loop_
_entity_poly.entity_id
_entity_poly.type
_entity_poly.pdbx_seq_one_letter_code
_entity_poly.pdbx_strand_id
1 'polypeptide(L)'
;MTFSDEITTLALELAKSLWAELGVGGSQYRHDWQAIDLEPLIIFTASLARADDAFVARTTRWCSLNSSWISIVRLRNLSPRFCPATRDSLHAFLGPTGEAASSKKRNKRSGHTAHIAPGEWPDLKRPALLQLRLRALVGGGARAEVLKLMLAEPEEPKSAAEIAQNAAFGTHGCNQALDALSAAGVLNVEPAGDVFMYRLARPSDLTMAVNGVPVAFPDWIAVLTTIDAIREYAVRKREDRKGEVAAARELTATLRKQFGRLGFAAEVPDIQDETSVTAFEQWARSFVADHSGATLRTDLNEASYSVHRLALGGWIATVTVVGGQPRPLALSDTPVLGPERRKQRRSKPDSLGDAALVVEMMMEDLLTRAVQRRLGSTVSGKAAAERALPGVSREFAAELLLPMHAGEATSFSEKFLQRWLANRRHWHEISA
;
A
#
# COMPACT_ATOMS: atom_id res chain seq x y z
N MET A 1 -21.58 20.84 0.15
CA MET A 1 -21.40 19.42 -0.19
C MET A 1 -22.00 18.62 0.95
N THR A 2 -22.78 17.56 0.71
CA THR A 2 -23.33 16.76 1.82
C THR A 2 -22.27 15.78 2.35
N PHE A 3 -22.42 15.27 3.58
CA PHE A 3 -21.53 14.23 4.12
C PHE A 3 -21.46 13.01 3.18
N SER A 4 -22.60 12.60 2.61
CA SER A 4 -22.67 11.52 1.61
C SER A 4 -21.87 11.83 0.35
N ASP A 5 -21.92 13.06 -0.15
CA ASP A 5 -21.16 13.45 -1.34
C ASP A 5 -19.65 13.47 -1.04
N GLU A 6 -19.24 14.00 0.11
CA GLU A 6 -17.83 14.09 0.55
C GLU A 6 -17.20 12.71 0.71
N ILE A 7 -17.83 11.82 1.49
CA ILE A 7 -17.40 10.43 1.61
C ILE A 7 -17.37 9.77 0.25
N THR A 8 -18.34 10.10 -0.62
CA THR A 8 -18.40 9.50 -1.95
C THR A 8 -17.20 9.88 -2.80
N THR A 9 -16.86 11.16 -2.81
CA THR A 9 -15.70 11.69 -3.53
C THR A 9 -14.40 11.10 -2.99
N LEU A 10 -14.19 11.08 -1.67
CA LEU A 10 -12.95 10.54 -1.07
C LEU A 10 -12.77 9.04 -1.37
N ALA A 11 -13.85 8.25 -1.28
CA ALA A 11 -13.82 6.84 -1.62
C ALA A 11 -13.53 6.59 -3.11
N LEU A 12 -14.06 7.44 -3.99
CA LEU A 12 -13.76 7.37 -5.43
C LEU A 12 -12.29 7.73 -5.72
N GLU A 13 -11.74 8.73 -5.03
CA GLU A 13 -10.32 9.10 -5.12
C GLU A 13 -9.41 7.95 -4.66
N LEU A 14 -9.75 7.28 -3.55
CA LEU A 14 -9.05 6.07 -3.11
C LEU A 14 -9.07 4.99 -4.19
N ALA A 15 -10.26 4.62 -4.67
CA ALA A 15 -10.39 3.58 -5.69
C ALA A 15 -9.61 3.94 -6.96
N LYS A 16 -9.73 5.18 -7.45
CA LYS A 16 -8.98 5.65 -8.62
C LYS A 16 -7.47 5.55 -8.42
N SER A 17 -6.97 5.90 -7.23
CA SER A 17 -5.55 5.82 -6.95
C SER A 17 -5.05 4.37 -6.89
N LEU A 18 -5.77 3.46 -6.24
CA LEU A 18 -5.42 2.03 -6.22
C LEU A 18 -5.49 1.40 -7.61
N TRP A 19 -6.50 1.73 -8.40
CA TRP A 19 -6.64 1.27 -9.79
C TRP A 19 -5.60 1.86 -10.73
N ALA A 20 -5.11 3.07 -10.47
CA ALA A 20 -3.98 3.64 -11.20
C ALA A 20 -2.74 2.74 -11.05
N GLU A 21 -2.48 2.20 -9.86
CA GLU A 21 -1.36 1.26 -9.65
C GLU A 21 -1.46 0.02 -10.54
N LEU A 22 -2.68 -0.43 -10.86
CA LEU A 22 -3.00 -1.56 -11.76
C LEU A 22 -2.99 -1.17 -13.26
N GLY A 23 -2.66 0.08 -13.59
CA GLY A 23 -2.64 0.63 -14.95
C GLY A 23 -3.95 1.27 -15.40
N VAL A 24 -5.01 1.25 -14.59
CA VAL A 24 -6.33 1.76 -14.99
C VAL A 24 -6.42 3.27 -14.76
N GLY A 25 -6.05 4.03 -15.80
CA GLY A 25 -6.60 5.36 -16.09
C GLY A 25 -6.66 6.36 -14.93
N GLY A 26 -5.57 6.52 -14.18
CA GLY A 26 -5.41 7.56 -13.17
C GLY A 26 -4.13 8.38 -13.39
N SER A 27 -4.22 9.70 -13.26
CA SER A 27 -3.05 10.59 -13.32
C SER A 27 -2.26 10.63 -12.01
N GLN A 28 -2.68 9.90 -10.98
CA GLN A 28 -2.17 10.02 -9.62
C GLN A 28 -1.93 8.66 -8.97
N TYR A 29 -0.67 8.28 -8.95
CA TYR A 29 -0.15 7.15 -8.18
C TYR A 29 0.12 7.66 -6.76
N ARG A 30 -0.60 7.12 -5.77
CA ARG A 30 -0.44 7.49 -4.35
C ARG A 30 -0.16 6.27 -3.46
N HIS A 31 -0.24 5.06 -4.02
CA HIS A 31 -0.24 3.80 -3.30
C HIS A 31 0.81 2.81 -3.84
N ASP A 32 1.77 3.29 -4.63
CA ASP A 32 2.84 2.49 -5.24
C ASP A 32 3.74 1.77 -4.22
N TRP A 33 3.77 2.27 -2.98
CA TRP A 33 4.49 1.73 -1.83
C TRP A 33 3.66 0.77 -0.95
N GLN A 34 2.39 0.50 -1.30
CA GLN A 34 1.49 -0.36 -0.53
C GLN A 34 1.11 -1.61 -1.32
N ALA A 35 1.17 -2.79 -0.69
CA ALA A 35 0.65 -4.01 -1.29
C ALA A 35 -0.86 -3.85 -1.54
N ILE A 36 -1.27 -3.92 -2.80
CA ILE A 36 -2.68 -3.87 -3.19
C ILE A 36 -3.30 -5.25 -3.07
N ASP A 37 -4.54 -5.28 -2.56
CA ASP A 37 -5.38 -6.48 -2.60
C ASP A 37 -6.50 -6.31 -3.64
N LEU A 38 -6.40 -7.09 -4.72
CA LEU A 38 -7.22 -6.94 -5.92
C LEU A 38 -8.70 -7.27 -5.67
N GLU A 39 -9.02 -8.38 -5.02
CA GLU A 39 -10.42 -8.79 -4.84
C GLU A 39 -11.27 -7.87 -3.96
N PRO A 40 -10.83 -7.44 -2.75
CA PRO A 40 -11.61 -6.46 -1.99
C PRO A 40 -11.69 -5.11 -2.74
N LEU A 41 -10.67 -4.71 -3.52
CA LEU A 41 -10.74 -3.53 -4.39
C LEU A 41 -11.82 -3.67 -5.47
N ILE A 42 -11.92 -4.82 -6.13
CA ILE A 42 -12.97 -5.11 -7.11
C ILE A 42 -14.36 -5.00 -6.46
N ILE A 43 -14.54 -5.62 -5.29
CA ILE A 43 -15.83 -5.60 -4.58
C ILE A 43 -16.20 -4.17 -4.18
N PHE A 44 -15.25 -3.44 -3.61
CA PHE A 44 -15.44 -2.04 -3.23
C PHE A 44 -15.75 -1.15 -4.44
N THR A 45 -15.08 -1.36 -5.57
CA THR A 45 -15.33 -0.58 -6.79
C THR A 45 -16.75 -0.78 -7.31
N ALA A 46 -17.32 -1.97 -7.13
CA ALA A 46 -18.72 -2.22 -7.48
C ALA A 46 -19.70 -1.37 -6.64
N SER A 47 -19.38 -1.04 -5.38
CA SER A 47 -20.23 -0.12 -4.60
C SER A 47 -20.19 1.32 -5.09
N LEU A 48 -19.19 1.67 -5.90
CA LEU A 48 -19.02 2.97 -6.54
C LEU A 48 -19.70 3.08 -7.91
N ALA A 49 -20.45 2.04 -8.34
CA ALA A 49 -20.97 1.92 -9.70
C ALA A 49 -21.73 3.16 -10.20
N ARG A 50 -22.44 3.86 -9.31
CA ARG A 50 -23.27 5.04 -9.64
C ARG A 50 -22.53 6.39 -9.56
N ALA A 51 -21.27 6.39 -9.11
CA ALA A 51 -20.52 7.62 -8.87
C ALA A 51 -19.73 8.10 -10.08
N ASP A 52 -19.26 7.19 -10.95
CA ASP A 52 -18.47 7.50 -12.14
C ASP A 52 -18.54 6.36 -13.17
N ASP A 53 -19.49 6.44 -14.09
CA ASP A 53 -19.75 5.41 -15.11
C ASP A 53 -18.52 5.11 -15.98
N ALA A 54 -17.72 6.14 -16.30
CA ALA A 54 -16.53 5.98 -17.14
C ALA A 54 -15.42 5.23 -16.40
N PHE A 55 -15.23 5.48 -15.11
CA PHE A 55 -14.30 4.74 -14.27
C PHE A 55 -14.74 3.28 -14.10
N VAL A 56 -16.03 3.04 -13.87
CA VAL A 56 -16.61 1.70 -13.73
C VAL A 56 -16.46 0.90 -15.02
N ALA A 57 -16.69 1.52 -16.18
CA ALA A 57 -16.48 0.87 -17.47
C ALA A 57 -15.01 0.47 -17.69
N ARG A 58 -14.05 1.35 -17.34
CA ARG A 58 -12.61 1.05 -17.46
C ARG A 58 -12.18 -0.10 -16.55
N THR A 59 -12.61 -0.11 -15.30
CA THR A 59 -12.26 -1.17 -14.33
C THR A 59 -12.93 -2.50 -14.69
N THR A 60 -14.18 -2.49 -15.14
CA THR A 60 -14.88 -3.70 -15.65
C THR A 60 -14.16 -4.29 -16.86
N ARG A 61 -13.73 -3.44 -17.81
CA ARG A 61 -12.94 -3.84 -18.97
C ARG A 61 -11.61 -4.45 -18.54
N TRP A 62 -10.89 -3.81 -17.61
CA TRP A 62 -9.65 -4.35 -17.05
C TRP A 62 -9.87 -5.74 -16.45
N CYS A 63 -10.92 -5.94 -15.64
CA CYS A 63 -11.25 -7.24 -15.05
C CYS A 63 -11.51 -8.33 -16.11
N SER A 64 -12.16 -7.97 -17.21
CA SER A 64 -12.44 -8.90 -18.32
C SER A 64 -11.17 -9.33 -19.04
N LEU A 65 -10.24 -8.39 -19.28
CA LEU A 65 -8.95 -8.65 -19.93
C LEU A 65 -8.01 -9.45 -19.02
N ASN A 66 -8.01 -9.12 -17.73
CA ASN A 66 -7.07 -9.62 -16.71
C ASN A 66 -7.68 -10.72 -15.82
N SER A 67 -8.73 -11.42 -16.28
CA SER A 67 -9.48 -12.40 -15.48
C SER A 67 -8.65 -13.57 -14.95
N SER A 68 -7.52 -13.90 -15.59
CA SER A 68 -6.56 -14.91 -15.09
C SER A 68 -5.91 -14.50 -13.76
N TRP A 69 -5.86 -13.20 -13.49
CA TRP A 69 -5.32 -12.67 -12.25
C TRP A 69 -6.34 -12.62 -11.13
N ILE A 70 -7.64 -12.82 -11.39
CA ILE A 70 -8.71 -12.66 -10.40
C ILE A 70 -9.08 -14.01 -9.79
N SER A 71 -9.13 -14.07 -8.46
CA SER A 71 -9.56 -15.26 -7.71
C SER A 71 -11.05 -15.22 -7.41
N ILE A 72 -11.84 -16.00 -8.15
CA ILE A 72 -13.29 -16.16 -7.91
C ILE A 72 -13.57 -16.68 -6.50
N VAL A 73 -12.70 -17.57 -5.98
CA VAL A 73 -12.85 -18.12 -4.62
C VAL A 73 -12.74 -17.01 -3.59
N ARG A 74 -11.75 -16.11 -3.71
CA ARG A 74 -11.59 -14.99 -2.80
C ARG A 74 -12.73 -13.99 -2.94
N LEU A 75 -13.16 -13.64 -4.16
CA LEU A 75 -14.32 -12.77 -4.39
C LEU A 75 -15.55 -13.30 -3.64
N ARG A 76 -15.84 -14.60 -3.77
CA ARG A 76 -16.98 -15.23 -3.10
C ARG A 76 -16.85 -15.25 -1.58
N ASN A 77 -15.65 -15.44 -1.04
CA ASN A 77 -15.42 -15.48 0.40
C ASN A 77 -15.35 -14.08 1.04
N LEU A 78 -14.98 -13.06 0.26
CA LEU A 78 -14.90 -11.67 0.70
C LEU A 78 -16.22 -10.93 0.56
N SER A 79 -17.03 -11.21 -0.46
CA SER A 79 -18.28 -10.49 -0.70
C SER A 79 -19.23 -10.44 0.51
N PRO A 80 -19.38 -11.48 1.34
CA PRO A 80 -20.23 -11.43 2.54
C PRO A 80 -19.75 -10.45 3.62
N ARG A 81 -18.50 -9.95 3.53
CA ARG A 81 -17.94 -8.97 4.47
C ARG A 81 -18.33 -7.52 4.14
N PHE A 82 -18.87 -7.28 2.94
CA PHE A 82 -19.34 -5.97 2.49
C PHE A 82 -20.85 -5.81 2.71
N CYS A 83 -21.34 -4.57 2.62
CA CYS A 83 -22.76 -4.27 2.79
C CYS A 83 -23.63 -5.01 1.75
N PRO A 84 -24.90 -5.33 2.07
CA PRO A 84 -25.82 -5.99 1.13
C PRO A 84 -25.90 -5.30 -0.24
N ALA A 85 -26.05 -3.97 -0.27
CA ALA A 85 -26.13 -3.20 -1.52
C ALA A 85 -24.88 -3.35 -2.41
N THR A 86 -23.70 -3.48 -1.80
CA THR A 86 -22.43 -3.70 -2.50
C THR A 86 -22.37 -5.08 -3.13
N ARG A 87 -22.91 -6.11 -2.46
CA ARG A 87 -22.98 -7.47 -3.02
C ARG A 87 -23.89 -7.54 -4.24
N ASP A 88 -25.02 -6.83 -4.21
CA ASP A 88 -25.94 -6.76 -5.35
C ASP A 88 -25.28 -6.05 -6.54
N SER A 89 -24.55 -4.96 -6.26
CA SER A 89 -23.80 -4.20 -7.28
C SER A 89 -22.65 -5.02 -7.88
N LEU A 90 -22.00 -5.89 -7.10
CA LEU A 90 -20.92 -6.76 -7.57
C LEU A 90 -21.36 -7.71 -8.68
N HIS A 91 -22.56 -8.27 -8.58
CA HIS A 91 -23.10 -9.15 -9.63
C HIS A 91 -23.27 -8.42 -10.96
N ALA A 92 -23.79 -7.19 -10.93
CA ALA A 92 -23.90 -6.35 -12.12
C ALA A 92 -22.52 -5.96 -12.67
N PHE A 93 -21.57 -5.62 -11.80
CA PHE A 93 -20.21 -5.24 -12.17
C PHE A 93 -19.43 -6.38 -12.85
N LEU A 94 -19.56 -7.61 -12.35
CA LEU A 94 -18.83 -8.77 -12.89
C LEU A 94 -19.58 -9.52 -13.99
N GLY A 95 -20.87 -9.25 -14.23
CA GLY A 95 -21.68 -9.90 -15.28
C GLY A 95 -20.96 -10.00 -16.64
N PRO A 96 -20.39 -8.90 -17.18
CA PRO A 96 -19.65 -8.92 -18.44
C PRO A 96 -18.37 -9.77 -18.42
N THR A 97 -17.72 -9.89 -17.26
CA THR A 97 -16.46 -10.65 -17.10
C THR A 97 -16.68 -12.17 -17.14
N GLY A 98 -17.84 -12.64 -16.64
CA GLY A 98 -18.21 -14.06 -16.63
C GLY A 98 -18.49 -14.61 -18.04
N GLU A 99 -19.14 -13.83 -18.89
CA GLU A 99 -19.40 -14.19 -20.29
C GLU A 99 -18.10 -14.23 -21.11
N ALA A 100 -17.19 -13.29 -20.87
CA ALA A 100 -15.85 -13.26 -21.48
C ALA A 100 -14.98 -14.46 -21.04
N ALA A 101 -15.04 -14.87 -19.77
CA ALA A 101 -14.33 -16.05 -19.27
C ALA A 101 -14.92 -17.36 -19.83
N SER A 102 -16.24 -17.43 -19.97
CA SER A 102 -16.97 -18.58 -20.54
C SER A 102 -16.71 -18.75 -22.03
N SER A 103 -16.61 -17.64 -22.77
CA SER A 103 -16.29 -17.64 -24.20
C SER A 103 -14.81 -17.98 -24.49
N LYS A 104 -13.87 -17.61 -23.62
CA LYS A 104 -12.46 -18.05 -23.70
C LYS A 104 -12.30 -19.57 -23.59
N LYS A 105 -13.16 -20.27 -22.84
CA LYS A 105 -13.19 -21.76 -22.83
C LYS A 105 -13.55 -22.37 -24.20
N ARG A 106 -14.20 -21.60 -25.10
CA ARG A 106 -14.59 -22.06 -26.44
C ARG A 106 -13.54 -21.76 -27.53
N ASN A 107 -12.57 -20.89 -27.26
CA ASN A 107 -11.52 -20.51 -28.21
C ASN A 107 -10.12 -20.94 -27.74
N LYS A 108 -9.90 -22.25 -27.56
CA LYS A 108 -8.56 -22.86 -27.56
C LYS A 108 -7.98 -22.90 -28.98
N ARG A 109 -7.85 -21.75 -29.67
CA ARG A 109 -7.20 -21.66 -31.00
C ARG A 109 -7.04 -20.21 -31.46
N SER A 110 -6.37 -19.38 -30.67
CA SER A 110 -5.61 -18.28 -31.23
C SER A 110 -4.57 -17.83 -30.21
N GLY A 111 -3.36 -18.38 -30.31
CA GLY A 111 -2.22 -17.48 -30.16
C GLY A 111 -2.41 -16.37 -31.19
N HIS A 112 -2.14 -15.14 -30.81
CA HIS A 112 -1.87 -13.92 -31.58
C HIS A 112 -2.32 -12.75 -30.71
N THR A 113 -1.31 -12.03 -30.25
CA THR A 113 -1.32 -10.68 -29.69
C THR A 113 -2.43 -9.83 -30.31
N ALA A 114 -3.53 -9.65 -29.59
CA ALA A 114 -4.41 -8.52 -29.84
C ALA A 114 -3.56 -7.25 -29.66
N HIS A 115 -3.64 -6.31 -30.60
CA HIS A 115 -3.12 -4.97 -30.41
C HIS A 115 -3.91 -4.32 -29.27
N ILE A 116 -3.37 -4.45 -28.06
CA ILE A 116 -3.90 -3.93 -26.81
C ILE A 116 -3.24 -2.58 -26.57
N ALA A 117 -4.03 -1.57 -26.22
CA ALA A 117 -3.49 -0.24 -25.95
C ALA A 117 -2.52 -0.28 -24.76
N PRO A 118 -1.41 0.49 -24.78
CA PRO A 118 -0.58 0.70 -23.60
C PRO A 118 -1.44 1.17 -22.42
N GLY A 119 -1.33 0.52 -21.25
CA GLY A 119 -2.11 0.84 -20.04
C GLY A 119 -3.23 -0.15 -19.68
N GLU A 120 -3.50 -1.18 -20.49
CA GLU A 120 -4.51 -2.21 -20.14
C GLU A 120 -3.94 -3.46 -19.43
N TRP A 121 -2.61 -3.55 -19.32
CA TRP A 121 -1.91 -4.59 -18.58
C TRP A 121 -1.20 -4.01 -17.35
N PRO A 122 -1.27 -4.66 -16.18
CA PRO A 122 -0.54 -4.23 -15.01
C PRO A 122 0.97 -4.36 -15.23
N ASP A 123 1.74 -3.32 -14.93
CA ASP A 123 3.21 -3.43 -14.86
C ASP A 123 3.60 -4.15 -13.58
N LEU A 124 3.86 -5.45 -13.69
CA LEU A 124 4.24 -6.29 -12.55
C LEU A 124 5.55 -5.87 -11.89
N LYS A 125 6.35 -4.98 -12.47
CA LYS A 125 7.55 -4.44 -11.80
C LYS A 125 7.21 -3.52 -10.63
N ARG A 126 5.98 -3.02 -10.55
CA ARG A 126 5.57 -2.09 -9.51
C ARG A 126 5.50 -2.76 -8.13
N PRO A 127 6.07 -2.16 -7.07
CA PRO A 127 6.09 -2.76 -5.74
C PRO A 127 4.69 -3.09 -5.20
N ALA A 128 3.72 -2.18 -5.41
CA ALA A 128 2.33 -2.35 -5.01
C ALA A 128 1.66 -3.63 -5.54
N LEU A 129 2.13 -4.16 -6.68
CA LEU A 129 1.52 -5.32 -7.35
C LEU A 129 2.12 -6.66 -6.89
N LEU A 130 2.63 -6.74 -5.65
CA LEU A 130 3.17 -7.97 -5.07
C LEU A 130 2.20 -9.15 -5.18
N GLN A 131 0.91 -8.94 -4.95
CA GLN A 131 -0.09 -10.03 -5.09
C GLN A 131 -0.09 -10.61 -6.51
N LEU A 132 -0.03 -9.78 -7.54
CA LEU A 132 -0.02 -10.25 -8.93
C LEU A 132 1.29 -10.96 -9.27
N ARG A 133 2.43 -10.45 -8.79
CA ARG A 133 3.74 -11.11 -8.92
C ARG A 133 3.74 -12.51 -8.28
N LEU A 134 3.21 -12.63 -7.07
CA LEU A 134 3.07 -13.92 -6.39
C LEU A 134 2.15 -14.87 -7.18
N ARG A 135 1.03 -14.36 -7.72
CA ARG A 135 0.14 -15.17 -8.58
C ARG A 135 0.83 -15.60 -9.87
N ALA A 136 1.75 -14.80 -10.40
CA ALA A 136 2.53 -15.16 -11.58
C ALA A 136 3.49 -16.32 -11.27
N LEU A 137 4.05 -16.32 -10.06
CA LEU A 137 5.01 -17.31 -9.59
C LEU A 137 4.37 -18.65 -9.17
N VAL A 138 3.28 -18.60 -8.37
CA VAL A 138 2.69 -19.80 -7.74
C VAL A 138 1.22 -20.06 -8.10
N GLY A 139 0.65 -19.25 -9.00
CA GLY A 139 -0.74 -19.32 -9.47
C GLY A 139 -1.73 -18.52 -8.61
N GLY A 140 -2.94 -18.30 -9.14
CA GLY A 140 -4.05 -17.55 -8.51
C GLY A 140 -4.74 -18.18 -7.30
N GLY A 141 -4.07 -19.10 -6.60
CA GLY A 141 -4.62 -19.91 -5.50
C GLY A 141 -4.14 -19.47 -4.11
N ALA A 142 -4.48 -20.27 -3.09
CA ALA A 142 -4.17 -19.98 -1.69
C ALA A 142 -2.68 -19.75 -1.43
N ARG A 143 -1.78 -20.45 -2.13
CA ARG A 143 -0.32 -20.27 -2.00
C ARG A 143 0.14 -18.82 -2.17
N ALA A 144 -0.40 -18.11 -3.16
CA ALA A 144 -0.01 -16.72 -3.40
C ALA A 144 -0.41 -15.81 -2.23
N GLU A 145 -1.59 -16.02 -1.65
CA GLU A 145 -2.05 -15.21 -0.52
C GLU A 145 -1.36 -15.58 0.79
N VAL A 146 -1.07 -16.86 1.02
CA VAL A 146 -0.24 -17.30 2.16
C VAL A 146 1.11 -16.61 2.10
N LEU A 147 1.79 -16.64 0.96
CA LEU A 147 3.10 -15.98 0.80
C LEU A 147 3.00 -14.46 0.96
N LYS A 148 1.92 -13.82 0.49
CA LYS A 148 1.69 -12.38 0.67
C LYS A 148 1.60 -12.02 2.16
N LEU A 149 0.82 -12.78 2.93
CA LEU A 149 0.66 -12.57 4.36
C LEU A 149 1.96 -12.82 5.13
N MET A 150 2.69 -13.86 4.74
CA MET A 150 3.98 -14.17 5.34
C MET A 150 5.04 -13.11 5.04
N LEU A 151 5.04 -12.53 3.84
CA LEU A 151 5.96 -11.44 3.47
C LEU A 151 5.63 -10.11 4.14
N ALA A 152 4.40 -9.92 4.63
CA ALA A 152 4.03 -8.73 5.38
C ALA A 152 4.77 -8.67 6.73
N GLU A 153 4.92 -9.82 7.38
CA GLU A 153 5.53 -9.97 8.71
C GLU A 153 6.43 -11.23 8.71
N PRO A 154 7.60 -11.18 8.04
CA PRO A 154 8.41 -12.36 7.74
C PRO A 154 8.94 -13.11 8.96
N GLU A 155 9.14 -12.38 10.06
CA GLU A 155 9.68 -12.93 11.32
C GLU A 155 8.59 -13.42 12.27
N GLU A 156 7.32 -13.06 12.03
CA GLU A 156 6.22 -13.42 12.92
C GLU A 156 5.65 -14.79 12.55
N PRO A 157 5.71 -15.81 13.44
CA PRO A 157 5.05 -17.08 13.19
C PRO A 157 3.53 -16.90 13.18
N LYS A 158 2.85 -17.54 12.23
CA LYS A 158 1.38 -17.46 12.10
C LYS A 158 0.75 -18.84 12.14
N SER A 159 -0.40 -18.94 12.79
CA SER A 159 -1.21 -20.15 12.81
C SER A 159 -1.98 -20.32 11.50
N ALA A 160 -2.37 -21.56 11.17
CA ALA A 160 -3.22 -21.83 10.01
C ALA A 160 -4.57 -21.08 10.06
N ALA A 161 -5.12 -20.87 11.26
CA ALA A 161 -6.39 -20.17 11.46
C ALA A 161 -6.29 -18.68 11.11
N GLU A 162 -5.24 -18.00 11.58
CA GLU A 162 -4.96 -16.59 11.26
C GLU A 162 -4.76 -16.41 9.75
N ILE A 163 -4.00 -17.32 9.13
CA ILE A 163 -3.75 -17.31 7.69
C ILE A 163 -5.04 -17.49 6.90
N ALA A 164 -5.90 -18.45 7.28
CA ALA A 164 -7.18 -18.66 6.62
C ALA A 164 -8.13 -17.46 6.72
N GLN A 165 -8.16 -16.81 7.89
CA GLN A 165 -8.98 -15.61 8.11
C GLN A 165 -8.59 -14.46 7.17
N ASN A 166 -7.29 -14.25 6.98
CA ASN A 166 -6.74 -13.10 6.25
C ASN A 166 -6.54 -13.38 4.75
N ALA A 167 -6.25 -14.63 4.35
CA ALA A 167 -6.08 -14.99 2.94
C ALA A 167 -7.41 -14.99 2.18
N ALA A 168 -8.53 -15.07 2.91
CA ALA A 168 -9.88 -15.25 2.37
C ALA A 168 -10.01 -16.50 1.48
N PHE A 169 -9.24 -17.53 1.81
CA PHE A 169 -9.43 -18.90 1.34
C PHE A 169 -10.04 -19.74 2.46
N GLY A 170 -10.80 -20.78 2.11
CA GLY A 170 -11.32 -21.71 3.12
C GLY A 170 -10.19 -22.49 3.79
N THR A 171 -10.39 -22.91 5.04
CA THR A 171 -9.37 -23.61 5.87
C THR A 171 -8.68 -24.75 5.12
N HIS A 172 -9.44 -25.56 4.39
CA HIS A 172 -8.89 -26.66 3.60
C HIS A 172 -7.89 -26.19 2.53
N GLY A 173 -8.21 -25.11 1.81
CA GLY A 173 -7.32 -24.55 0.78
C GLY A 173 -6.06 -23.92 1.36
N CYS A 174 -6.16 -23.29 2.53
CA CYS A 174 -5.00 -22.79 3.25
C CYS A 174 -4.12 -23.92 3.77
N ASN A 175 -4.69 -24.95 4.40
CA ASN A 175 -3.92 -26.10 4.88
C ASN A 175 -3.17 -26.80 3.74
N GLN A 176 -3.83 -27.05 2.61
CA GLN A 176 -3.16 -27.62 1.44
C GLN A 176 -2.00 -26.75 0.94
N ALA A 177 -2.15 -25.42 0.97
CA ALA A 177 -1.08 -24.50 0.61
C ALA A 177 0.08 -24.53 1.62
N LEU A 178 -0.22 -24.57 2.92
CA LEU A 178 0.76 -24.65 3.99
C LEU A 178 1.54 -25.97 3.91
N ASP A 179 0.86 -27.09 3.71
CA ASP A 179 1.49 -28.41 3.55
C ASP A 179 2.45 -28.41 2.35
N ALA A 180 1.98 -27.91 1.19
CA ALA A 180 2.80 -27.86 -0.02
C ALA A 180 4.02 -26.93 0.12
N LEU A 181 3.84 -25.76 0.73
CA LEU A 181 4.93 -24.80 0.94
C LEU A 181 5.94 -25.29 2.00
N SER A 182 5.48 -26.02 3.02
CA SER A 182 6.34 -26.64 4.03
C SER A 182 7.12 -27.80 3.43
N ALA A 183 6.47 -28.68 2.65
CA ALA A 183 7.13 -29.76 1.93
C ALA A 183 8.18 -29.27 0.93
N ALA A 184 7.97 -28.09 0.34
CA ALA A 184 8.93 -27.43 -0.54
C ALA A 184 10.08 -26.70 0.20
N GLY A 185 10.07 -26.69 1.55
CA GLY A 185 11.06 -25.97 2.36
C GLY A 185 10.96 -24.44 2.26
N VAL A 186 9.81 -23.92 1.83
CA VAL A 186 9.53 -22.47 1.80
C VAL A 186 9.08 -21.98 3.19
N LEU A 187 8.39 -22.84 3.94
CA LEU A 187 7.95 -22.57 5.30
C LEU A 187 8.64 -23.52 6.28
N ASN A 188 9.02 -22.97 7.44
CA ASN A 188 9.32 -23.74 8.65
C ASN A 188 8.03 -23.92 9.45
N VAL A 189 7.89 -25.08 10.08
CA VAL A 189 6.73 -25.43 10.90
C VAL A 189 7.22 -25.82 12.29
N GLU A 190 6.70 -25.13 13.30
CA GLU A 190 7.04 -25.39 14.70
C GLU A 190 5.75 -25.70 15.49
N PRO A 191 5.73 -26.75 16.32
CA PRO A 191 4.60 -27.00 17.21
C PRO A 191 4.61 -25.98 18.36
N ALA A 192 3.46 -25.35 18.61
CA ALA A 192 3.20 -24.46 19.74
C ALA A 192 1.94 -24.90 20.48
N GLY A 193 2.11 -25.83 21.43
CA GLY A 193 0.99 -26.51 22.08
C GLY A 193 0.22 -27.38 21.08
N ASP A 194 -1.10 -27.17 20.99
CA ASP A 194 -1.99 -27.91 20.07
C ASP A 194 -2.06 -27.31 18.66
N VAL A 195 -1.28 -26.26 18.39
CA VAL A 195 -1.33 -25.53 17.11
C VAL A 195 0.04 -25.57 16.44
N PHE A 196 0.06 -25.66 15.11
CA PHE A 196 1.26 -25.47 14.31
C PHE A 196 1.42 -24.01 13.93
N MET A 197 2.63 -23.48 14.15
CA MET A 197 3.03 -22.14 13.76
C MET A 197 3.93 -22.23 12.53
N TYR A 198 3.66 -21.36 11.56
CA TYR A 198 4.32 -21.33 10.27
C TYR A 198 5.10 -20.02 10.11
N ARG A 199 6.33 -20.10 9.60
CA ARG A 199 7.18 -18.93 9.28
C ARG A 199 7.90 -19.15 7.96
N LEU A 200 8.26 -18.09 7.23
CA LEU A 200 9.16 -18.21 6.08
C LEU A 200 10.51 -18.79 6.51
N ALA A 201 10.97 -19.82 5.80
CA ALA A 201 12.28 -20.40 6.04
C ALA A 201 13.41 -19.46 5.62
N ARG A 202 13.22 -18.75 4.50
CA ARG A 202 14.20 -17.83 3.88
C ARG A 202 13.49 -16.59 3.31
N PRO A 203 13.09 -15.62 4.14
CA PRO A 203 12.32 -14.46 3.71
C PRO A 203 13.06 -13.56 2.70
N SER A 204 14.39 -13.44 2.83
CA SER A 204 15.24 -12.68 1.90
C SER A 204 15.21 -13.25 0.48
N ASP A 205 15.31 -14.58 0.34
CA ASP A 205 15.34 -15.26 -0.95
C ASP A 205 14.01 -15.07 -1.69
N LEU A 206 12.90 -15.21 -0.97
CA LEU A 206 11.57 -14.98 -1.53
C LEU A 206 11.36 -13.51 -1.92
N THR A 207 11.80 -12.58 -1.07
CA THR A 207 11.74 -11.13 -1.35
C THR A 207 12.50 -10.80 -2.64
N MET A 208 13.69 -11.35 -2.82
CA MET A 208 14.47 -11.18 -4.05
C MET A 208 13.78 -11.83 -5.25
N ALA A 209 13.24 -13.05 -5.10
CA ALA A 209 12.56 -13.78 -6.18
C ALA A 209 11.31 -13.04 -6.69
N VAL A 210 10.64 -12.27 -5.83
CA VAL A 210 9.50 -11.44 -6.23
C VAL A 210 9.90 -10.02 -6.63
N ASN A 211 11.19 -9.68 -6.71
CA ASN A 211 11.69 -8.34 -7.04
C ASN A 211 11.31 -7.27 -6.00
N GLY A 212 11.51 -7.58 -4.71
CA GLY A 212 11.24 -6.69 -3.59
C GLY A 212 9.77 -6.65 -3.15
N VAL A 213 9.55 -6.21 -1.92
CA VAL A 213 8.21 -6.06 -1.32
C VAL A 213 7.84 -4.59 -1.15
N PRO A 214 6.55 -4.23 -1.17
CA PRO A 214 6.11 -2.88 -0.84
C PRO A 214 6.43 -2.57 0.63
N VAL A 215 6.51 -1.28 0.94
CA VAL A 215 6.85 -0.79 2.29
C VAL A 215 5.74 -1.09 3.31
N ALA A 216 4.49 -1.15 2.86
CA ALA A 216 3.37 -1.44 3.74
C ALA A 216 2.42 -2.48 3.15
N PHE A 217 1.74 -3.18 4.05
CA PHE A 217 0.71 -4.17 3.76
C PHE A 217 -0.58 -3.78 4.49
N PRO A 218 -1.32 -2.76 4.00
CA PRO A 218 -2.58 -2.39 4.62
C PRO A 218 -3.54 -3.57 4.64
N ASP A 219 -4.32 -3.72 5.71
CA ASP A 219 -5.47 -4.61 5.71
C ASP A 219 -6.59 -3.99 4.86
N TRP A 220 -6.43 -4.09 3.54
CA TRP A 220 -7.41 -3.57 2.58
C TRP A 220 -8.79 -4.19 2.73
N ILE A 221 -8.90 -5.39 3.32
CA ILE A 221 -10.20 -5.98 3.60
C ILE A 221 -10.89 -5.15 4.69
N ALA A 222 -10.20 -4.90 5.82
CA ALA A 222 -10.74 -4.08 6.90
C ALA A 222 -10.99 -2.62 6.47
N VAL A 223 -10.03 -2.02 5.76
CA VAL A 223 -10.16 -0.63 5.27
C VAL A 223 -11.36 -0.49 4.34
N LEU A 224 -11.45 -1.29 3.29
CA LEU A 224 -12.49 -1.11 2.28
C LEU A 224 -13.88 -1.50 2.79
N THR A 225 -13.99 -2.49 3.68
CA THR A 225 -15.27 -2.82 4.34
C THR A 225 -15.71 -1.73 5.32
N THR A 226 -14.78 -1.06 6.01
CA THR A 226 -15.09 0.11 6.84
C THR A 226 -15.60 1.28 6.01
N ILE A 227 -14.91 1.61 4.91
CA ILE A 227 -15.33 2.71 4.02
C ILE A 227 -16.69 2.40 3.37
N ASP A 228 -16.91 1.15 2.98
CA ASP A 228 -18.21 0.67 2.46
C ASP A 228 -19.34 0.87 3.48
N ALA A 229 -19.10 0.52 4.75
CA ALA A 229 -20.09 0.70 5.82
C ALA A 229 -20.36 2.18 6.15
N ILE A 230 -19.32 3.03 6.14
CA ILE A 230 -19.47 4.49 6.30
C ILE A 230 -20.30 5.07 5.15
N ARG A 231 -20.07 4.62 3.91
CA ARG A 231 -20.85 5.04 2.74
C ARG A 231 -22.32 4.65 2.86
N GLU A 232 -22.60 3.39 3.21
CA GLU A 232 -23.96 2.90 3.41
C GLU A 232 -24.69 3.73 4.47
N TYR A 233 -24.03 4.04 5.60
CA TYR A 233 -24.57 4.95 6.61
C TYR A 233 -24.86 6.35 6.05
N ALA A 234 -23.93 6.92 5.27
CA ALA A 234 -24.10 8.25 4.70
C ALA A 234 -25.27 8.34 3.70
N VAL A 235 -25.49 7.28 2.92
CA VAL A 235 -26.64 7.15 2.01
C VAL A 235 -27.94 7.03 2.81
N ARG A 236 -28.01 6.13 3.80
CA ARG A 236 -29.21 5.96 4.64
C ARG A 236 -29.59 7.23 5.38
N LYS A 237 -28.62 7.96 5.97
CA LYS A 237 -28.86 9.25 6.63
C LYS A 237 -29.48 10.28 5.69
N ARG A 238 -29.11 10.26 4.41
CA ARG A 238 -29.68 11.16 3.40
C ARG A 238 -31.16 10.84 3.13
N GLU A 239 -31.52 9.56 3.16
CA GLU A 239 -32.86 9.05 2.85
C GLU A 239 -33.81 9.11 4.06
N ASP A 240 -33.32 8.82 5.28
CA ASP A 240 -34.10 8.87 6.52
C ASP A 240 -33.38 9.71 7.60
N ARG A 241 -33.97 10.87 7.92
CA ARG A 241 -33.45 11.79 8.95
C ARG A 241 -33.84 11.39 10.37
N LYS A 242 -34.77 10.43 10.55
CA LYS A 242 -35.18 9.97 11.89
C LYS A 242 -34.32 8.76 12.27
N GLY A 243 -33.66 8.82 13.42
CA GLY A 243 -32.87 7.69 13.95
C GLY A 243 -31.37 7.72 13.62
N GLU A 244 -30.83 8.87 13.24
CA GLU A 244 -29.40 9.06 12.95
C GLU A 244 -28.49 8.55 14.08
N VAL A 245 -28.81 8.90 15.33
CA VAL A 245 -28.05 8.44 16.51
C VAL A 245 -28.08 6.92 16.64
N ALA A 246 -29.22 6.27 16.37
CA ALA A 246 -29.33 4.82 16.44
C ALA A 246 -28.50 4.12 15.34
N ALA A 247 -28.57 4.64 14.12
CA ALA A 247 -27.79 4.12 12.99
C ALA A 247 -26.27 4.31 13.20
N ALA A 248 -25.84 5.48 13.68
CA ALA A 248 -24.45 5.74 14.02
C ALA A 248 -23.96 4.82 15.16
N ARG A 249 -24.80 4.58 16.17
CA ARG A 249 -24.49 3.68 17.29
C ARG A 249 -24.35 2.23 16.83
N GLU A 250 -25.21 1.75 15.94
CA GLU A 250 -25.11 0.40 15.36
C GLU A 250 -23.82 0.23 14.55
N LEU A 251 -23.50 1.21 13.71
CA LEU A 251 -22.28 1.19 12.90
C LEU A 251 -21.02 1.23 13.78
N THR A 252 -20.92 2.17 14.72
CA THR A 252 -19.74 2.28 15.61
C THR A 252 -19.54 1.05 16.48
N ALA A 253 -20.62 0.42 16.97
CA ALA A 253 -20.54 -0.86 17.68
C ALA A 253 -19.99 -1.99 16.80
N THR A 254 -20.35 -2.01 15.52
CA THR A 254 -19.83 -2.97 14.54
C THR A 254 -18.36 -2.71 14.22
N LEU A 255 -18.00 -1.46 13.93
CA LEU A 255 -16.62 -1.06 13.62
C LEU A 255 -15.68 -1.34 14.80
N ARG A 256 -16.10 -1.07 16.04
CA ARG A 256 -15.28 -1.38 17.23
C ARG A 256 -14.99 -2.87 17.40
N LYS A 257 -15.96 -3.74 17.08
CA LYS A 257 -15.72 -5.19 17.10
C LYS A 257 -14.71 -5.61 16.04
N GLN A 258 -14.72 -4.97 14.87
CA GLN A 258 -13.76 -5.22 13.80
C GLN A 258 -12.36 -4.69 14.18
N PHE A 259 -12.26 -3.43 14.58
CA PHE A 259 -11.00 -2.79 14.97
C PHE A 259 -10.42 -3.28 16.29
N GLY A 260 -11.21 -3.86 17.18
CA GLY A 260 -10.73 -4.46 18.43
C GLY A 260 -9.73 -5.59 18.18
N ARG A 261 -9.81 -6.25 17.02
CA ARG A 261 -8.86 -7.27 16.57
C ARG A 261 -7.57 -6.68 15.98
N LEU A 262 -7.60 -5.40 15.61
CA LEU A 262 -6.48 -4.68 15.00
C LEU A 262 -5.82 -3.68 15.96
N GLY A 263 -6.32 -3.57 17.20
CA GLY A 263 -5.79 -2.64 18.22
C GLY A 263 -6.29 -1.19 18.08
N PHE A 264 -7.16 -0.87 17.11
CA PHE A 264 -7.63 0.49 16.83
C PHE A 264 -9.04 0.79 17.35
N ALA A 265 -9.64 -0.09 18.17
CA ALA A 265 -11.01 0.10 18.65
C ALA A 265 -11.23 1.42 19.42
N ALA A 266 -10.19 1.91 20.08
CA ALA A 266 -10.23 3.17 20.83
C ALA A 266 -10.36 4.41 19.93
N GLU A 267 -10.03 4.30 18.64
CA GLU A 267 -10.08 5.43 17.70
C GLU A 267 -11.50 5.71 17.19
N VAL A 268 -12.42 4.74 17.27
CA VAL A 268 -13.82 4.93 16.84
C VAL A 268 -14.60 5.69 17.93
N PRO A 269 -15.21 6.86 17.63
CA PRO A 269 -15.96 7.65 18.61
C PRO A 269 -17.18 6.93 19.19
N ASP A 270 -17.52 7.23 20.46
CA ASP A 270 -18.69 6.66 21.14
C ASP A 270 -19.94 7.48 20.89
N ILE A 271 -21.07 6.81 20.62
CA ILE A 271 -22.31 7.48 20.22
C ILE A 271 -23.29 7.56 21.39
N GLN A 272 -23.34 8.73 22.02
CA GLN A 272 -24.22 9.04 23.15
C GLN A 272 -25.40 9.91 22.71
N ASP A 273 -25.14 10.93 21.89
CA ASP A 273 -26.07 11.96 21.45
C ASP A 273 -25.76 12.50 20.03
N GLU A 274 -26.47 13.52 19.57
CA GLU A 274 -26.26 14.15 18.26
C GLU A 274 -24.86 14.81 18.10
N THR A 275 -24.27 15.33 19.19
CA THR A 275 -22.92 15.92 19.13
C THR A 275 -21.86 14.85 18.88
N SER A 276 -22.03 13.68 19.50
CA SER A 276 -21.16 12.54 19.29
C SER A 276 -21.29 11.94 17.88
N VAL A 277 -22.45 12.08 17.22
CA VAL A 277 -22.58 11.74 15.80
C VAL A 277 -21.74 12.66 14.93
N THR A 278 -21.73 13.97 15.21
CA THR A 278 -20.88 14.92 14.47
C THR A 278 -19.39 14.58 14.61
N ALA A 279 -18.96 14.20 15.82
CA ALA A 279 -17.60 13.73 16.07
C ALA A 279 -17.26 12.45 15.28
N PHE A 280 -18.19 11.49 15.23
CA PHE A 280 -18.07 10.30 14.41
C PHE A 280 -17.97 10.62 12.91
N GLU A 281 -18.79 11.52 12.39
CA GLU A 281 -18.70 11.91 10.99
C GLU A 281 -17.40 12.63 10.66
N GLN A 282 -16.86 13.43 11.58
CA GLN A 282 -15.54 14.04 11.41
C GLN A 282 -14.44 12.99 11.38
N TRP A 283 -14.48 12.02 12.32
CA TRP A 283 -13.57 10.88 12.31
C TRP A 283 -13.68 10.07 11.01
N ALA A 284 -14.90 9.81 10.53
CA ALA A 284 -15.14 9.08 9.29
C ALA A 284 -14.54 9.82 8.09
N ARG A 285 -14.70 11.15 8.00
CA ARG A 285 -14.06 11.97 6.97
C ARG A 285 -12.53 11.82 7.01
N SER A 286 -11.93 11.98 8.19
CA SER A 286 -10.48 11.81 8.38
C SER A 286 -10.02 10.42 7.97
N PHE A 287 -10.71 9.37 8.41
CA PHE A 287 -10.39 7.99 8.06
C PHE A 287 -10.38 7.75 6.55
N VAL A 288 -11.41 8.16 5.81
CA VAL A 288 -11.43 8.00 4.34
C VAL A 288 -10.40 8.91 3.67
N ALA A 289 -10.20 10.13 4.17
CA ALA A 289 -9.23 11.08 3.63
C ALA A 289 -7.79 10.56 3.77
N ASP A 290 -7.44 9.97 4.91
CA ASP A 290 -6.13 9.36 5.18
C ASP A 290 -5.83 8.24 4.21
N HIS A 291 -6.79 7.34 4.00
CA HIS A 291 -6.61 6.22 3.09
C HIS A 291 -6.60 6.67 1.62
N SER A 292 -7.40 7.66 1.23
CA SER A 292 -7.36 8.19 -0.14
C SER A 292 -6.06 8.93 -0.49
N GLY A 293 -5.20 9.19 0.49
CA GLY A 293 -4.04 10.09 0.35
C GLY A 293 -4.45 11.56 0.19
N ALA A 294 -5.66 11.93 0.61
CA ALA A 294 -6.12 13.32 0.59
C ALA A 294 -5.52 14.15 1.75
N THR A 295 -5.18 13.55 2.90
CA THR A 295 -4.50 14.26 4.00
C THR A 295 -3.02 14.55 3.74
N LEU A 296 -2.41 13.94 2.73
CA LEU A 296 -1.13 14.41 2.15
C LEU A 296 -1.21 15.84 1.60
N ARG A 297 -2.42 16.42 1.46
CA ARG A 297 -2.62 17.83 1.07
C ARG A 297 -2.74 18.81 2.24
N THR A 298 -2.93 18.36 3.49
CA THR A 298 -3.33 19.26 4.59
C THR A 298 -2.24 19.60 5.62
N ASP A 299 -1.12 18.88 5.64
CA ASP A 299 0.03 19.32 6.44
C ASP A 299 0.81 20.38 5.65
N LEU A 300 0.53 21.67 5.89
CA LEU A 300 1.27 22.81 5.32
C LEU A 300 2.80 22.77 5.61
N ASN A 301 3.25 21.85 6.46
CA ASN A 301 4.64 21.65 6.85
C ASN A 301 5.23 20.30 6.38
N GLU A 302 4.49 19.50 5.60
CA GLU A 302 5.00 18.23 5.09
C GLU A 302 5.94 18.47 3.91
N ALA A 303 7.17 17.95 4.03
CA ALA A 303 8.17 18.04 2.97
C ALA A 303 7.99 16.91 1.94
N SER A 304 8.24 17.23 0.67
CA SER A 304 8.41 16.26 -0.40
C SER A 304 9.85 16.32 -0.89
N TYR A 305 10.48 15.16 -1.03
CA TYR A 305 11.87 15.00 -1.43
C TYR A 305 11.91 14.43 -2.84
N SER A 306 12.44 15.19 -3.80
CA SER A 306 12.57 14.74 -5.18
C SER A 306 14.03 14.44 -5.50
N VAL A 307 14.29 13.25 -6.04
CA VAL A 307 15.61 12.81 -6.48
C VAL A 307 15.65 12.76 -8.00
N HIS A 308 16.68 13.35 -8.59
CA HIS A 308 16.90 13.45 -10.03
C HIS A 308 18.17 12.70 -10.40
N ARG A 309 18.08 11.79 -11.38
CA ARG A 309 19.25 11.20 -12.04
C ARG A 309 19.59 12.07 -13.24
N LEU A 310 20.76 12.71 -13.23
CA LEU A 310 21.12 13.66 -14.29
C LEU A 310 21.45 12.93 -15.60
N ALA A 311 21.08 13.52 -16.73
CA ALA A 311 21.33 12.98 -18.06
C ALA A 311 22.84 12.79 -18.35
N LEU A 312 23.69 13.64 -17.76
CA LEU A 312 25.15 13.60 -17.88
C LEU A 312 25.83 12.77 -16.76
N GLY A 313 25.04 12.05 -15.96
CA GLY A 313 25.50 11.32 -14.77
C GLY A 313 25.46 12.16 -13.50
N GLY A 314 25.31 11.48 -12.36
CA GLY A 314 25.16 12.10 -11.04
C GLY A 314 23.71 12.18 -10.55
N TRP A 315 23.56 12.58 -9.30
CA TRP A 315 22.29 12.61 -8.56
C TRP A 315 22.11 13.95 -7.87
N ILE A 316 20.88 14.46 -7.84
CA ILE A 316 20.51 15.66 -7.08
C ILE A 316 19.23 15.37 -6.30
N ALA A 317 19.17 15.76 -5.03
CA ALA A 317 17.92 15.83 -4.30
C ALA A 317 17.48 17.27 -4.06
N THR A 318 16.18 17.49 -4.15
CA THR A 318 15.51 18.73 -3.75
C THR A 318 14.48 18.42 -2.68
N VAL A 319 14.28 19.35 -1.76
CA VAL A 319 13.22 19.31 -0.77
C VAL A 319 12.26 20.46 -1.02
N THR A 320 10.97 20.15 -1.08
CA THR A 320 9.89 21.11 -1.29
C THR A 320 8.95 21.03 -0.09
N VAL A 321 8.71 22.16 0.57
CA VAL A 321 7.68 22.26 1.62
C VAL A 321 6.47 22.94 1.03
N VAL A 322 5.27 22.55 1.43
CA VAL A 322 4.03 23.18 0.97
C VAL A 322 4.10 24.70 1.18
N GLY A 323 3.92 25.48 0.10
CA GLY A 323 4.03 26.93 0.10
C GLY A 323 5.45 27.52 -0.04
N GLY A 324 6.49 26.68 -0.11
CA GLY A 324 7.89 27.08 -0.33
C GLY A 324 8.40 26.76 -1.74
N GLN A 325 9.47 27.43 -2.17
CA GLN A 325 10.19 27.08 -3.39
C GLN A 325 11.04 25.80 -3.17
N PRO A 326 11.18 24.92 -4.19
CA PRO A 326 12.07 23.77 -4.11
C PRO A 326 13.49 24.19 -3.75
N ARG A 327 14.04 23.63 -2.67
CA ARG A 327 15.41 23.91 -2.21
C ARG A 327 16.29 22.71 -2.53
N PRO A 328 17.44 22.88 -3.23
CA PRO A 328 18.40 21.79 -3.36
C PRO A 328 18.96 21.42 -1.99
N LEU A 329 19.06 20.12 -1.72
CA LEU A 329 19.83 19.64 -0.57
C LEU A 329 21.31 19.78 -0.95
N ALA A 330 21.99 20.78 -0.39
CA ALA A 330 23.40 21.04 -0.66
C ALA A 330 24.29 20.02 0.08
N LEU A 331 25.30 19.47 -0.59
CA LEU A 331 26.45 18.86 0.09
C LEU A 331 26.96 19.93 1.07
N SER A 332 26.95 19.66 2.38
CA SER A 332 27.39 20.68 3.32
C SER A 332 28.83 21.09 2.95
N ASP A 333 29.00 22.34 2.54
CA ASP A 333 30.28 23.02 2.49
C ASP A 333 30.74 23.25 3.94
N THR A 334 31.13 22.17 4.61
CA THR A 334 31.98 22.26 5.79
C THR A 334 33.43 22.11 5.31
N PRO A 335 34.37 23.01 5.67
CA PRO A 335 35.75 22.97 5.19
C PRO A 335 36.59 21.78 5.68
N VAL A 336 35.98 20.76 6.27
CA VAL A 336 36.66 19.64 6.92
C VAL A 336 36.08 18.31 6.43
N LEU A 337 36.06 18.10 5.13
CA LEU A 337 36.10 16.74 4.59
C LEU A 337 37.51 16.20 4.85
N GLY A 338 37.63 15.32 5.85
CA GLY A 338 38.87 14.64 6.16
C GLY A 338 39.45 13.91 4.94
N PRO A 339 40.78 13.72 4.87
CA PRO A 339 41.49 13.18 3.71
C PRO A 339 41.00 11.79 3.25
N GLU A 340 40.35 11.02 4.14
CA GLU A 340 39.71 9.73 3.86
C GLU A 340 38.60 9.81 2.78
N ARG A 341 37.68 10.79 2.86
CA ARG A 341 36.56 10.91 1.89
C ARG A 341 37.01 11.46 0.53
N ARG A 342 38.12 12.21 0.47
CA ARG A 342 38.74 12.65 -0.79
C ARG A 342 39.40 11.48 -1.56
N LYS A 343 39.87 10.45 -0.85
CA LYS A 343 40.40 9.23 -1.50
C LYS A 343 39.29 8.38 -2.14
N GLN A 344 38.12 8.27 -1.51
CA GLN A 344 36.97 7.52 -2.06
C GLN A 344 36.43 8.10 -3.39
N ARG A 345 36.53 9.42 -3.61
CA ARG A 345 36.17 10.07 -4.90
C ARG A 345 37.12 9.78 -6.05
N ARG A 346 38.33 9.26 -5.79
CA ARG A 346 39.32 8.95 -6.84
C ARG A 346 39.24 7.51 -7.35
N SER A 347 38.51 6.64 -6.67
CA SER A 347 38.07 5.35 -7.20
C SER A 347 36.85 5.56 -8.10
N LYS A 348 36.72 4.77 -9.18
CA LYS A 348 35.65 4.79 -10.21
C LYS A 348 34.29 5.30 -9.70
N PRO A 349 33.50 6.03 -10.51
CA PRO A 349 32.17 6.48 -10.11
C PRO A 349 31.27 5.28 -9.79
N ASP A 350 31.15 4.97 -8.50
CA ASP A 350 30.22 3.98 -8.01
C ASP A 350 28.85 4.66 -7.98
N SER A 351 28.04 4.44 -9.02
CA SER A 351 26.72 5.07 -9.16
C SER A 351 25.81 4.83 -7.95
N LEU A 352 26.03 3.73 -7.22
CA LEU A 352 25.35 3.40 -5.98
C LEU A 352 25.85 4.27 -4.82
N GLY A 353 27.16 4.54 -4.74
CA GLY A 353 27.73 5.44 -3.74
C GLY A 353 27.22 6.87 -3.88
N ASP A 354 27.18 7.39 -5.11
CA ASP A 354 26.66 8.73 -5.38
C ASP A 354 25.15 8.84 -5.11
N ALA A 355 24.39 7.79 -5.44
CA ALA A 355 22.96 7.72 -5.12
C ALA A 355 22.72 7.64 -3.60
N ALA A 356 23.50 6.82 -2.89
CA ALA A 356 23.41 6.65 -1.44
C ALA A 356 23.72 7.95 -0.69
N LEU A 357 24.69 8.73 -1.16
CA LEU A 357 25.00 10.04 -0.57
C LEU A 357 23.81 11.00 -0.67
N VAL A 358 23.10 11.01 -1.80
CA VAL A 358 21.92 11.85 -1.97
C VAL A 358 20.78 11.43 -1.03
N VAL A 359 20.60 10.12 -0.81
CA VAL A 359 19.63 9.61 0.17
C VAL A 359 20.04 9.96 1.59
N GLU A 360 21.32 9.82 1.94
CA GLU A 360 21.84 10.17 3.27
C GLU A 360 21.49 11.63 3.60
N MET A 361 21.65 12.53 2.64
CA MET A 361 21.27 13.94 2.79
C MET A 361 19.76 14.16 2.97
N MET A 362 18.92 13.40 2.26
CA MET A 362 17.47 13.46 2.46
C MET A 362 17.09 13.02 3.88
N MET A 363 17.70 11.94 4.37
CA MET A 363 17.45 11.40 5.71
C MET A 363 18.00 12.33 6.81
N GLU A 364 19.15 12.97 6.59
CA GLU A 364 19.68 13.98 7.50
C GLU A 364 18.77 15.22 7.59
N ASP A 365 18.28 15.74 6.46
CA ASP A 365 17.34 16.87 6.43
C ASP A 365 16.02 16.49 7.12
N LEU A 366 15.52 15.27 6.86
CA LEU A 366 14.35 14.71 7.52
C LEU A 366 14.51 14.68 9.05
N LEU A 367 15.60 14.10 9.56
CA LEU A 367 15.83 13.99 10.99
C LEU A 367 16.03 15.36 11.64
N THR A 368 16.74 16.26 10.95
CA THR A 368 16.93 17.64 11.39
C THR A 368 15.59 18.35 11.55
N ARG A 369 14.67 18.21 10.59
CA ARG A 369 13.31 18.76 10.68
C ARG A 369 12.51 18.16 11.84
N ALA A 370 12.59 16.83 12.03
CA ALA A 370 11.92 16.17 13.14
C ALA A 370 12.42 16.68 14.51
N VAL A 371 13.72 16.94 14.64
CA VAL A 371 14.33 17.51 15.86
C VAL A 371 13.94 18.98 16.04
N GLN A 372 13.97 19.79 14.98
CA GLN A 372 13.55 21.21 15.03
C GLN A 372 12.09 21.37 15.47
N ARG A 373 11.19 20.46 15.04
CA ARG A 373 9.78 20.44 15.50
C ARG A 373 9.66 20.13 16.99
N ARG A 374 10.55 19.29 17.55
CA ARG A 374 10.52 18.89 18.97
C ARG A 374 11.17 19.90 19.89
N LEU A 375 12.26 20.56 19.45
CA LEU A 375 13.13 21.37 20.31
C LEU A 375 13.08 22.89 20.04
N GLY A 376 12.38 23.35 19.00
CA GLY A 376 12.42 24.76 18.58
C GLY A 376 13.67 25.11 17.75
N SER A 377 13.64 26.25 17.04
CA SER A 377 14.34 26.52 15.77
C SER A 377 15.87 26.64 15.76
N THR A 378 16.61 26.07 16.72
CA THR A 378 18.08 26.28 16.81
C THR A 378 18.86 24.99 17.06
N VAL A 379 18.62 23.96 16.24
CA VAL A 379 19.47 22.78 16.23
C VAL A 379 20.31 22.75 14.95
N SER A 380 21.64 22.76 15.13
CA SER A 380 22.65 22.57 14.08
C SER A 380 22.50 21.19 13.44
N GLY A 381 22.63 21.09 12.11
CA GLY A 381 22.45 19.86 11.32
C GLY A 381 23.36 18.68 11.69
N LYS A 382 24.35 18.88 12.58
CA LYS A 382 25.16 17.78 13.15
C LYS A 382 24.46 16.98 14.26
N ALA A 383 23.32 17.44 14.78
CA ALA A 383 22.69 16.82 15.95
C ALA A 383 21.98 15.48 15.66
N ALA A 384 21.83 15.09 14.38
CA ALA A 384 21.10 13.90 13.97
C ALA A 384 21.94 12.91 13.13
N ALA A 385 23.27 12.90 13.32
CA ALA A 385 24.12 11.90 12.68
C ALA A 385 23.90 10.52 13.32
N GLU A 386 23.03 9.72 12.74
CA GLU A 386 22.71 8.38 13.16
C GLU A 386 23.63 7.36 12.49
N ARG A 387 24.24 6.46 13.29
CA ARG A 387 25.24 5.50 12.81
C ARG A 387 24.73 4.55 11.72
N ALA A 388 23.42 4.28 11.69
CA ALA A 388 22.78 3.41 10.70
C ALA A 388 22.57 4.06 9.33
N LEU A 389 22.68 5.40 9.21
CA LEU A 389 22.33 6.14 7.99
C LEU A 389 23.08 5.67 6.74
N PRO A 390 24.42 5.44 6.76
CA PRO A 390 25.13 5.00 5.56
C PRO A 390 24.65 3.65 5.03
N GLY A 391 24.25 2.72 5.91
CA GLY A 391 23.71 1.42 5.53
C GLY A 391 22.33 1.55 4.90
N VAL A 392 21.40 2.20 5.62
CA VAL A 392 20.02 2.40 5.19
C VAL A 392 19.93 3.19 3.88
N SER A 393 20.78 4.21 3.71
CA SER A 393 20.83 5.01 2.49
C SER A 393 21.35 4.23 1.29
N ARG A 394 22.27 3.29 1.51
CA ARG A 394 22.79 2.43 0.45
C ARG A 394 21.75 1.41 -0.01
N GLU A 395 20.97 0.85 0.93
CA GLU A 395 19.84 -0.02 0.62
C GLU A 395 18.76 0.75 -0.16
N PHE A 396 18.38 1.93 0.31
CA PHE A 396 17.42 2.79 -0.40
C PHE A 396 17.89 3.11 -1.81
N ALA A 397 19.16 3.50 -1.97
CA ALA A 397 19.73 3.81 -3.27
C ALA A 397 19.72 2.59 -4.20
N ALA A 398 20.02 1.40 -3.67
CA ALA A 398 19.99 0.17 -4.45
C ALA A 398 18.57 -0.21 -4.88
N GLU A 399 17.59 -0.10 -3.98
CA GLU A 399 16.21 -0.56 -4.21
C GLU A 399 15.39 0.45 -5.03
N LEU A 400 15.55 1.76 -4.77
CA LEU A 400 14.64 2.79 -5.28
C LEU A 400 15.27 3.75 -6.28
N LEU A 401 16.59 3.94 -6.25
CA LEU A 401 17.26 4.91 -7.13
C LEU A 401 17.99 4.24 -8.30
N LEU A 402 18.79 3.19 -8.07
CA LEU A 402 19.53 2.50 -9.13
C LEU A 402 18.67 2.09 -10.35
N PRO A 403 17.39 1.66 -10.18
CA PRO A 403 16.53 1.35 -11.32
C PRO A 403 16.20 2.54 -12.23
N MET A 404 16.32 3.79 -11.76
CA MET A 404 15.96 4.99 -12.52
C MET A 404 16.84 5.19 -13.74
N HIS A 405 16.29 5.61 -14.87
CA HIS A 405 17.06 5.97 -16.06
C HIS A 405 17.62 7.40 -15.99
N ALA A 406 18.64 7.69 -16.80
CA ALA A 406 19.23 9.03 -16.86
C ALA A 406 18.20 10.05 -17.37
N GLY A 407 18.05 11.16 -16.65
CA GLY A 407 17.01 12.17 -16.89
C GLY A 407 15.71 11.96 -16.10
N GLU A 408 15.58 10.86 -15.36
CA GLU A 408 14.38 10.59 -14.55
C GLU A 408 14.42 11.29 -13.19
N ALA A 409 13.22 11.54 -12.67
CA ALA A 409 13.00 12.05 -11.33
C ALA A 409 11.96 11.21 -10.61
N THR A 410 12.15 11.01 -9.32
CA THR A 410 11.18 10.37 -8.42
C THR A 410 11.01 11.21 -7.17
N SER A 411 9.84 11.14 -6.53
CA SER A 411 9.52 11.94 -5.35
C SER A 411 9.05 11.06 -4.20
N PHE A 412 9.48 11.40 -3.00
CA PHE A 412 9.19 10.68 -1.77
C PHE A 412 8.62 11.65 -0.74
N SER A 413 7.53 11.26 -0.07
CA SER A 413 6.99 12.07 1.02
C SER A 413 7.87 11.96 2.27
N GLU A 414 7.82 12.98 3.11
CA GLU A 414 8.48 12.95 4.42
C GLU A 414 8.05 11.73 5.25
N LYS A 415 6.74 11.43 5.28
CA LYS A 415 6.18 10.26 5.98
C LYS A 415 6.75 8.94 5.45
N PHE A 416 6.97 8.82 4.14
CA PHE A 416 7.60 7.64 3.55
C PHE A 416 9.04 7.48 4.06
N LEU A 417 9.85 8.54 4.01
CA LEU A 417 11.24 8.47 4.45
C LEU A 417 11.36 8.17 5.95
N GLN A 418 10.48 8.73 6.79
CA GLN A 418 10.42 8.41 8.23
C GLN A 418 10.17 6.92 8.47
N ARG A 419 9.24 6.33 7.72
CA ARG A 419 8.89 4.91 7.84
C ARG A 419 9.98 4.00 7.29
N TRP A 420 10.58 4.35 6.15
CA TRP A 420 11.73 3.64 5.60
C TRP A 420 12.86 3.56 6.63
N LEU A 421 13.22 4.71 7.20
CA LEU A 421 14.28 4.80 8.20
C LEU A 421 13.93 4.00 9.46
N ALA A 422 12.71 4.13 9.98
CA ALA A 422 12.25 3.39 11.15
C ALA A 422 12.32 1.86 10.94
N ASN A 423 11.87 1.37 9.78
CA ASN A 423 11.86 -0.07 9.49
C ASN A 423 13.27 -0.65 9.33
N ARG A 424 14.22 0.11 8.75
CA ARG A 424 15.58 -0.36 8.45
C ARG A 424 16.59 -0.09 9.59
N ARG A 425 16.29 0.82 10.51
CA ARG A 425 17.08 1.07 11.74
C ARG A 425 17.31 -0.21 12.54
N HIS A 426 16.26 -1.00 12.72
CA HIS A 426 16.33 -2.22 13.54
C HIS A 426 17.32 -3.27 12.98
N TRP A 427 17.49 -3.34 11.66
CA TRP A 427 18.38 -4.30 11.01
C TRP A 427 19.86 -3.95 11.18
N HIS A 428 20.19 -2.65 11.24
CA HIS A 428 21.56 -2.17 11.41
C HIS A 428 21.97 -2.01 12.89
N GLU A 429 21.03 -1.83 13.81
CA GLU A 429 21.31 -1.84 15.26
C GLU A 429 21.65 -3.23 15.80
N ILE A 430 21.23 -4.31 15.12
CA ILE A 430 21.54 -5.70 15.48
C ILE A 430 22.89 -6.16 14.90
N SER A 431 23.39 -5.49 13.86
CA SER A 431 24.61 -5.86 13.13
C SER A 431 25.86 -5.05 13.54
N ALA A 432 25.73 -4.16 14.54
CA ALA A 432 26.81 -3.33 15.10
C ALA A 432 27.05 -3.71 16.57
#